data_AF-A0A849U8E5-F1
#
_entry.id   AF-A0A849U8E5-F1
#
_cell.length_a   1.000
_cell.length_b   1.000
_cell.length_c   1.000
_cell.angle_alpha   90.00
_cell.angle_beta   90.00
_cell.angle_gamma   90.00
#
_symmetry.space_group_name_H-M   'P 1'
#
loop_
_entity.id
_entity.type
_entity.pdbx_description
1 polymer ?
#
loop_
_entity_poly.entity_id
_entity_poly.type
_entity_poly.pdbx_seq_one_letter_code
_entity_poly.pdbx_strand_id
1 'polypeptide(L)'
;MKIPSSLQPTLDYLRRKPFESAIYLIAAVMLLKLGSLYFGVTVDDNDWDQYKIDHHCQTQTDSQNSSWRCDDGKTYYRWRQQR
;
A
#
# COMPACT_ATOMS: atom_id res chain seq x y z
N MET A 1 -38.83 -11.54 -8.11
CA MET A 1 -38.07 -10.32 -7.75
C MET A 1 -38.33 -9.24 -8.79
N LYS A 2 -38.96 -8.13 -8.43
CA LYS A 2 -39.20 -7.00 -9.34
C LYS A 2 -37.98 -6.09 -9.27
N ILE A 3 -37.25 -5.96 -10.38
CA ILE A 3 -36.08 -5.08 -10.45
C ILE A 3 -36.59 -3.64 -10.38
N PRO A 4 -36.03 -2.78 -9.51
CA PRO A 4 -36.46 -1.39 -9.41
C PRO A 4 -36.27 -0.67 -10.74
N SER A 5 -37.26 0.13 -11.14
CA SER A 5 -37.28 0.85 -12.42
C SER A 5 -36.10 1.80 -12.62
N SER A 6 -35.46 2.24 -11.54
CA SER A 6 -34.24 3.05 -11.56
C SER A 6 -33.00 2.31 -12.07
N LEU A 7 -32.99 0.97 -12.05
CA LEU A 7 -31.88 0.11 -12.48
C LEU A 7 -32.07 -0.47 -13.89
N GLN A 8 -33.23 -0.25 -14.52
CA GLN A 8 -33.48 -0.68 -15.89
C GLN A 8 -32.54 -0.03 -16.93
N PRO A 9 -32.31 1.30 -16.92
CA PRO A 9 -31.48 1.91 -17.97
C PRO A 9 -30.01 1.49 -17.90
N THR A 10 -29.48 1.17 -16.71
CA THR A 10 -28.11 0.69 -16.54
C THR A 10 -27.96 -0.75 -17.06
N LEU A 11 -28.94 -1.62 -16.78
CA LEU A 11 -28.97 -2.99 -17.32
C LEU A 11 -29.09 -3.00 -18.86
N ASP A 12 -29.89 -2.11 -19.44
CA ASP A 12 -30.03 -2.01 -20.89
C ASP A 12 -28.75 -1.49 -21.56
N TYR A 13 -28.03 -0.57 -20.92
CA TYR A 13 -26.73 -0.09 -21.38
C TYR A 13 -25.67 -1.20 -21.33
N LEU A 14 -25.59 -1.95 -20.21
CA LEU A 14 -24.69 -3.10 -20.04
C LEU A 14 -24.93 -4.17 -21.11
N ARG A 15 -26.20 -4.43 -21.46
CA ARG A 15 -26.58 -5.40 -22.50
C ARG A 15 -26.20 -4.93 -23.91
N ARG A 16 -26.33 -3.64 -24.22
CA ARG A 16 -26.02 -3.11 -25.57
C ARG A 16 -24.53 -2.98 -25.83
N LYS A 17 -23.72 -2.69 -24.81
CA LYS A 17 -22.29 -2.45 -24.94
C LYS A 17 -21.47 -3.24 -23.91
N PRO A 18 -21.39 -4.57 -24.07
CA PRO A 18 -20.70 -5.45 -23.13
C PRO A 18 -19.19 -5.18 -23.06
N PHE A 19 -18.57 -4.77 -24.16
CA PHE A 19 -17.13 -4.49 -24.21
C PHE A 19 -16.75 -3.16 -23.54
N GLU A 20 -17.48 -2.06 -23.81
CA GLU A 20 -17.24 -0.78 -23.12
C GLU A 20 -17.44 -0.94 -21.61
N SER A 21 -18.51 -1.61 -21.19
CA SER A 21 -18.77 -1.86 -19.78
C SER A 21 -17.70 -2.73 -19.11
N ALA A 22 -17.18 -3.75 -19.80
CA ALA A 22 -16.05 -4.54 -19.29
C ALA A 22 -14.80 -3.68 -19.08
N ILE A 23 -14.49 -2.76 -19.99
CA ILE A 23 -13.35 -1.83 -19.87
C ILE A 23 -13.51 -0.94 -18.63
N TYR A 24 -14.70 -0.35 -18.43
CA TYR A 24 -14.97 0.48 -17.25
C TYR A 24 -14.87 -0.31 -15.94
N LEU A 25 -15.36 -1.55 -15.91
CA LEU A 25 -15.23 -2.42 -14.75
C LEU A 25 -13.77 -2.75 -14.43
N ILE A 26 -12.97 -3.08 -15.44
CA ILE A 26 -11.54 -3.33 -15.27
C ILE A 26 -10.83 -2.08 -14.73
N ALA A 27 -11.12 -0.91 -15.31
CA ALA A 27 -10.54 0.35 -14.85
C ALA A 27 -10.92 0.66 -13.39
N ALA A 28 -12.17 0.44 -12.99
CA ALA A 28 -12.62 0.61 -11.61
C ALA A 28 -11.87 -0.33 -10.65
N VAL A 29 -11.70 -1.61 -11.02
CA VAL A 29 -10.93 -2.58 -10.22
C VAL A 29 -9.46 -2.15 -10.11
N MET A 30 -8.85 -1.68 -11.19
CA MET A 30 -7.47 -1.16 -11.15
C MET A 30 -7.33 0.02 -10.19
N LEU A 31 -8.26 0.99 -10.23
CA LEU A 31 -8.24 2.14 -9.32
C LEU A 31 -8.39 1.73 -7.86
N LEU A 32 -9.26 0.76 -7.57
CA LEU A 32 -9.41 0.20 -6.22
C LEU A 32 -8.13 -0.49 -5.74
N LYS A 33 -7.47 -1.26 -6.62
CA LYS A 33 -6.18 -1.89 -6.30
C LYS A 33 -5.08 -0.85 -6.07
N LEU A 34 -5.04 0.20 -6.87
CA LEU A 34 -4.08 1.28 -6.73
C LEU A 34 -4.29 2.05 -5.42
N GLY A 35 -5.54 2.36 -5.08
CA GLY A 35 -5.90 2.96 -3.79
C GLY A 35 -5.52 2.04 -2.63
N SER A 36 -5.83 0.75 -2.71
CA SER A 36 -5.45 -0.23 -1.69
C SER A 36 -3.94 -0.33 -1.51
N LEU A 37 -3.14 -0.21 -2.57
CA LEU A 37 -1.69 -0.17 -2.46
C LEU A 37 -1.23 1.13 -1.79
N TYR A 38 -1.79 2.26 -2.20
CA TYR A 38 -1.47 3.57 -1.62
C TYR A 38 -1.79 3.65 -0.12
N PHE A 39 -2.93 3.10 0.32
CA PHE A 39 -3.31 3.05 1.72
C PHE A 39 -2.70 1.85 2.49
N GLY A 40 -2.30 0.79 1.78
CA GLY A 40 -1.68 -0.41 2.34
C GLY A 40 -0.18 -0.29 2.54
N VAL A 41 0.47 0.69 1.92
CA VAL A 41 1.84 1.11 2.25
C VAL A 41 1.77 2.05 3.45
N THR A 42 1.37 1.51 4.61
CA THR A 42 2.00 1.93 5.84
C THR A 42 3.42 1.40 5.75
N VAL A 43 4.34 2.27 5.32
CA VAL A 43 5.77 1.96 5.34
C VAL A 43 6.07 1.37 6.72
N ASP A 44 6.82 0.28 6.71
CA ASP A 44 7.29 -0.53 7.85
C ASP A 44 8.10 0.28 8.90
N ASP A 45 8.01 1.61 8.85
CA ASP A 45 8.59 2.56 9.78
C ASP A 45 8.04 2.35 11.21
N ASN A 46 6.77 1.96 11.35
CA ASN A 46 6.19 1.75 12.68
C ASN A 46 6.79 0.52 13.38
N ASP A 47 7.01 -0.57 12.66
CA ASP A 47 7.64 -1.78 13.22
C ASP A 47 9.15 -1.56 13.44
N TRP A 48 9.80 -0.77 12.58
CA TRP A 48 11.19 -0.38 12.78
C TRP A 48 11.39 0.56 13.98
N ASP A 49 10.48 1.52 14.17
CA ASP A 49 10.49 2.41 15.33
C ASP A 49 10.30 1.61 16.63
N GLN A 50 9.38 0.65 16.64
CA GLN A 50 9.19 -0.29 17.74
C GLN A 50 10.43 -1.15 17.98
N TYR A 51 11.02 -1.73 16.92
CA TYR A 51 12.23 -2.56 17.00
C TYR A 51 13.42 -1.80 17.61
N LYS A 52 13.60 -0.52 17.26
CA LYS A 52 14.67 0.30 17.83
C LYS A 52 14.52 0.49 19.34
N ILE A 53 13.28 0.62 19.81
CA ILE A 53 12.96 0.76 21.22
C ILE A 53 13.21 -0.58 21.93
N ASP A 54 12.69 -1.68 21.38
CA ASP A 54 12.78 -3.02 21.98
C ASP A 54 14.23 -3.55 22.05
N HIS A 55 15.11 -3.12 21.14
CA HIS A 55 16.51 -3.55 21.06
C HIS A 55 17.55 -2.46 21.40
N HIS A 56 17.11 -1.38 22.08
CA HIS A 56 17.93 -0.22 22.52
C HIS A 56 18.91 0.30 21.46
N CYS A 57 18.45 0.41 20.23
CA CYS A 57 19.31 0.80 19.12
C CYS A 57 19.82 2.24 19.29
N GLN A 58 21.14 2.42 19.28
CA GLN A 58 21.79 3.73 19.34
C GLN A 58 22.21 4.19 17.94
N THR A 59 22.03 5.47 17.65
CA THR A 59 22.51 6.07 16.39
C THR A 59 24.03 6.20 16.41
N GLN A 60 24.70 5.51 15.51
CA GLN A 60 26.08 5.82 15.12
C GLN A 60 26.06 6.72 13.88
N THR A 61 26.39 7.99 14.11
CA THR A 61 26.59 8.99 13.05
C THR A 61 28.09 9.09 12.78
N ASP A 62 28.55 8.38 11.77
CA ASP A 62 29.91 8.58 11.24
C ASP A 62 29.77 9.39 9.96
N SER A 63 30.28 10.63 9.97
CA SER A 63 30.47 11.67 8.93
C SER A 63 29.66 11.66 7.60
N GLN A 64 29.28 10.51 7.04
CA GLN A 64 28.52 10.36 5.79
C GLN A 64 27.35 9.36 5.88
N ASN A 65 27.23 8.54 6.94
CA ASN A 65 26.18 7.52 7.05
C ASN A 65 25.56 7.44 8.45
N SER A 66 24.22 7.45 8.51
CA SER A 66 23.48 7.14 9.74
C SER A 66 23.27 5.62 9.82
N SER A 67 23.80 5.03 10.88
CA SER A 67 23.63 3.62 11.21
C SER A 67 23.09 3.46 12.62
N TRP A 68 22.41 2.34 12.87
CA TRP A 68 21.88 1.97 14.17
C TRP A 68 22.65 0.76 14.68
N ARG A 69 23.17 0.85 15.90
CA ARG A 69 23.79 -0.28 16.59
C ARG A 69 22.88 -0.72 17.71
N CYS A 70 22.42 -1.96 17.65
CA CYS A 70 21.45 -2.52 18.59
C CYS A 70 22.13 -3.55 19.51
N ASP A 71 21.43 -3.96 20.57
CA ASP A 71 21.94 -4.90 21.58
C ASP A 71 22.18 -6.32 21.05
N ASP A 72 21.67 -6.63 19.85
CA ASP A 72 21.93 -7.87 19.13
C ASP A 72 23.34 -7.93 18.51
N GLY A 73 24.14 -6.87 18.66
CA GLY A 73 25.49 -6.75 18.13
C GLY A 73 25.54 -6.50 16.63
N LYS A 74 24.41 -6.27 15.97
CA LYS A 74 24.33 -5.98 14.53
C LYS A 74 24.23 -4.47 14.28
N THR A 75 24.72 -4.07 13.11
CA THR A 75 24.63 -2.69 12.64
C THR A 75 23.64 -2.61 11.47
N TYR A 76 22.60 -1.80 11.64
CA TYR A 76 21.56 -1.57 10.65
C TYR A 76 21.79 -0.24 9.94
N TYR A 77 21.84 -0.24 8.60
CA TYR A 77 22.08 0.95 7.81
C TYR A 77 20.77 1.56 7.30
N ARG A 78 20.59 2.86 7.51
CA ARG A 78 19.35 3.58 7.14
C ARG A 78 19.00 3.47 5.65
N TRP A 79 19.99 3.45 4.75
CA TRP A 79 19.76 3.40 3.30
C TRP A 79 19.22 2.04 2.80
N ARG A 80 19.33 0.97 3.59
CA ARG A 80 18.80 -0.36 3.23
C ARG A 80 17.32 -0.55 3.58
N GLN A 81 16.74 0.38 4.34
CA GLN A 81 15.36 0.30 4.82
C GLN A 81 14.35 1.00 3.88
N GLN A 82 14.83 1.61 2.79
CA GLN A 82 13.98 2.28 1.78
C GLN A 82 13.66 1.41 0.56
N ARG A 83 13.76 0.08 0.64
CA ARG A 83 13.48 -0.83 -0.49
C ARG A 83 12.22 -1.64 -0.28
#